data_AF-A0A7J3YT16-F1
#
_entry.id   AF-A0A7J3YT16-F1
#
_cell.length_a   1.000
_cell.length_b   1.000
_cell.length_c   1.000
_cell.angle_alpha   90.00
_cell.angle_beta   90.00
_cell.angle_gamma   90.00
#
_symmetry.space_group_name_H-M   'P 1'
#
loop_
_entity.id
_entity.type
_entity.pdbx_description
1 polymer ?
#
loop_
_entity_poly.entity_id
_entity_poly.type
_entity_poly.pdbx_seq_one_letter_code
_entity_poly.pdbx_strand_id
1 'polypeptide(L)'
;MCWFDSLDLSKVSDADRFRILEYAVSKLGRARVQEVLRVSRITMWRLLNKQVRVDDDKLRVLLSLITQKEFENLVSAKNRLRALGILRDDGTVDYGLALEVLAIARNDEYLKNAILRFVSQEFREDLKKMLGVNFADVVLRWDECFETFLRERKKRRRVVDLKTVAYYRNLFKRRLEGRTLGEELV
;
A
#
# COMPACT_ATOMS: atom_id res chain seq x y z
N MET A 1 8.29 -15.13 -26.61
CA MET A 1 7.12 -14.57 -25.88
C MET A 1 7.42 -13.12 -25.60
N CYS A 2 6.55 -12.22 -26.04
CA CYS A 2 6.62 -10.81 -25.67
C CYS A 2 5.97 -10.62 -24.30
N TRP A 3 6.49 -9.71 -23.47
CA TRP A 3 6.02 -9.53 -22.09
C TRP A 3 4.54 -9.09 -22.00
N PHE A 4 4.03 -8.46 -23.06
CA PHE A 4 2.64 -7.99 -23.15
C PHE A 4 1.65 -9.04 -23.67
N ASP A 5 2.10 -10.25 -24.00
CA ASP A 5 1.20 -11.33 -24.44
C ASP A 5 0.27 -11.81 -23.32
N SER A 6 0.64 -11.57 -22.05
CA SER A 6 -0.16 -11.90 -20.87
C SER A 6 -1.16 -10.80 -20.47
N LEU A 7 -1.15 -9.65 -21.14
CA LEU A 7 -2.04 -8.53 -20.83
C LEU A 7 -3.34 -8.63 -21.63
N ASP A 8 -4.47 -8.44 -20.93
CA ASP A 8 -5.74 -8.17 -21.61
C ASP A 8 -5.77 -6.71 -22.07
N LEU A 9 -5.40 -6.49 -23.33
CA LEU A 9 -5.33 -5.15 -23.93
C LEU A 9 -6.67 -4.42 -23.89
N SER A 10 -7.79 -5.14 -23.99
CA SER A 10 -9.13 -4.57 -23.98
C SER A 10 -9.42 -3.80 -22.68
N LYS A 11 -8.79 -4.21 -21.57
CA LYS A 11 -8.91 -3.61 -20.23
C LYS A 11 -7.99 -2.42 -19.98
N VAL A 12 -7.07 -2.12 -20.89
CA VAL A 12 -6.21 -0.93 -20.79
C VAL A 12 -7.04 0.31 -21.12
N SER A 13 -7.12 1.24 -20.17
CA SER A 13 -7.93 2.46 -20.29
C SER A 13 -7.44 3.36 -21.42
N ASP A 14 -8.34 4.07 -22.10
CA ASP A 14 -7.97 4.98 -23.20
C ASP A 14 -6.96 6.05 -22.76
N ALA A 15 -7.09 6.54 -21.53
CA ALA A 15 -6.13 7.47 -20.94
C ALA A 15 -4.71 6.89 -20.90
N ASP A 16 -4.55 5.63 -20.49
CA ASP A 16 -3.24 4.97 -20.46
C ASP A 16 -2.75 4.64 -21.87
N ARG A 17 -3.64 4.25 -22.78
CA ARG A 17 -3.27 4.02 -24.19
C ARG A 17 -2.68 5.28 -24.83
N PHE A 18 -3.27 6.45 -24.55
CA PHE A 18 -2.71 7.73 -25.00
C PHE A 18 -1.40 8.08 -24.30
N ARG A 19 -1.25 7.81 -23.00
CA ARG A 19 0.05 7.99 -22.31
C ARG A 19 1.15 7.15 -22.95
N ILE A 20 0.85 5.90 -23.31
CA ILE A 20 1.79 4.99 -23.97
C ILE A 20 2.16 5.53 -25.36
N LEU A 21 1.18 6.02 -26.13
CA LEU A 21 1.43 6.66 -27.43
C LEU A 21 2.31 7.91 -27.28
N GLU A 22 1.96 8.82 -26.36
CA GLU A 22 2.69 10.06 -26.09
C GLU A 22 4.14 9.75 -25.69
N TYR A 23 4.35 8.75 -24.83
CA TYR A 23 5.68 8.30 -24.41
C TYR A 23 6.49 7.68 -25.56
N ALA A 24 5.87 6.82 -26.37
CA ALA A 24 6.54 6.23 -27.54
C ALA A 24 6.99 7.32 -28.52
N VAL A 25 6.15 8.34 -28.73
CA VAL A 25 6.46 9.50 -29.58
C VAL A 25 7.56 10.37 -28.99
N SER A 26 7.57 10.62 -27.67
CA SER A 26 8.65 11.37 -27.03
C SER A 26 9.98 10.64 -27.09
N LYS A 27 9.96 9.30 -27.00
CA LYS A 27 11.16 8.45 -26.98
C LYS A 27 11.76 8.23 -28.38
N LEU A 28 10.94 7.93 -29.38
CA LEU A 28 11.39 7.50 -30.70
C LEU A 28 11.14 8.53 -31.81
N GLY A 29 10.40 9.59 -31.49
CA GLY A 29 9.99 10.62 -32.45
C GLY A 29 8.73 10.23 -33.23
N ARG A 30 7.96 11.25 -33.61
CA ARG A 30 6.68 11.11 -34.33
C ARG A 30 6.81 10.32 -35.63
N ALA A 31 7.85 10.58 -36.43
CA ALA A 31 8.03 9.96 -37.73
C ALA A 31 8.20 8.44 -37.62
N ARG A 32 9.02 7.99 -36.66
CA ARG A 32 9.27 6.57 -36.44
C ARG A 32 8.03 5.84 -35.91
N VAL A 33 7.30 6.44 -34.98
CA VAL A 33 6.05 5.86 -34.46
C VAL A 33 4.99 5.78 -35.55
N GLN A 34 4.88 6.79 -36.41
CA GLN A 34 3.96 6.79 -37.55
C GLN A 34 4.26 5.64 -38.53
N GLU A 35 5.54 5.44 -38.85
CA GLU A 35 6.01 4.35 -39.73
C GLU A 35 5.68 2.98 -39.14
N VAL A 36 6.02 2.77 -37.86
CA VAL A 36 5.81 1.49 -37.18
C VAL A 36 4.32 1.17 -37.01
N LEU A 37 3.48 2.16 -36.70
CA LEU A 37 2.02 2.01 -36.65
C LEU A 37 1.38 1.83 -38.03
N ARG A 38 2.11 2.09 -39.12
CA ARG A 38 1.61 2.05 -40.51
C ARG A 38 0.37 2.92 -40.71
N VAL A 39 0.35 4.10 -40.10
CA VAL A 39 -0.77 5.03 -40.17
C VAL A 39 -0.44 6.25 -41.03
N SER A 40 -1.46 6.84 -41.65
CA SER A 40 -1.30 8.10 -42.38
C SER A 40 -0.92 9.25 -41.44
N ARG A 41 -0.35 10.33 -41.99
CA ARG A 41 -0.05 11.56 -41.23
C ARG A 41 -1.30 12.16 -40.57
N ILE A 42 -2.45 12.05 -41.23
CA ILE A 42 -3.75 12.52 -40.74
C ILE A 42 -4.21 11.66 -39.56
N THR A 43 -4.14 10.33 -39.70
CA THR A 43 -4.49 9.40 -38.62
C THR A 43 -3.58 9.60 -37.41
N MET A 44 -2.27 9.79 -37.63
CA MET A 44 -1.33 10.09 -36.54
C MET A 44 -1.69 11.40 -35.82
N TRP A 45 -2.08 12.45 -36.57
CA TRP A 45 -2.56 13.69 -35.97
C TRP A 45 -3.86 13.48 -35.16
N ARG A 46 -4.82 12.69 -35.68
CA ARG A 46 -6.05 12.37 -34.95
C ARG A 46 -5.77 11.61 -33.64
N LEU A 47 -4.84 10.66 -33.65
CA LEU A 47 -4.43 9.91 -32.46
C LEU A 47 -3.78 10.84 -31.41
N LEU A 48 -2.83 11.68 -31.82
CA LEU A 48 -2.16 12.63 -30.92
C LEU A 48 -3.12 13.68 -30.33
N ASN A 49 -4.16 14.07 -31.08
CA ASN A 49 -5.21 14.97 -30.61
C ASN A 49 -6.40 14.23 -29.98
N LYS A 50 -6.27 12.93 -29.70
CA LYS A 50 -7.28 12.10 -29.01
C LYS A 50 -8.65 12.08 -29.70
N GLN A 51 -8.68 12.34 -31.01
CA GLN A 51 -9.89 12.30 -31.84
C GLN A 51 -10.27 10.88 -32.25
N VAL A 52 -9.32 9.95 -32.19
CA VAL A 52 -9.53 8.52 -32.47
C VAL A 52 -8.83 7.72 -31.38
N ARG A 53 -9.47 6.65 -30.93
CA ARG A 53 -8.94 5.70 -29.95
C ARG A 53 -7.70 4.98 -30.50
N VAL A 54 -6.71 4.74 -29.64
CA VAL A 54 -5.66 3.76 -29.92
C VAL A 54 -6.29 2.37 -29.73
N ASP A 55 -6.60 1.65 -30.80
CA ASP A 55 -7.14 0.28 -30.70
C ASP A 55 -6.08 -0.74 -30.24
N ASP A 56 -6.51 -1.98 -30.03
CA ASP A 56 -5.69 -3.05 -29.43
C ASP A 56 -4.49 -3.41 -30.33
N ASP A 57 -4.67 -3.35 -31.65
CA ASP A 57 -3.60 -3.59 -32.61
C ASP A 57 -2.54 -2.50 -32.54
N LYS A 58 -2.96 -1.22 -32.52
CA LYS A 58 -2.02 -0.10 -32.33
C LYS A 58 -1.35 -0.16 -30.97
N LEU A 59 -2.09 -0.50 -29.93
CA LEU A 59 -1.55 -0.64 -28.58
C LEU A 59 -0.50 -1.75 -28.53
N ARG A 60 -0.74 -2.92 -29.12
CA ARG A 60 0.22 -4.03 -29.20
C ARG A 60 1.52 -3.59 -29.89
N VAL A 61 1.40 -2.86 -30.99
CA VAL A 61 2.56 -2.31 -31.69
C VAL A 61 3.31 -1.29 -30.81
N LEU A 62 2.62 -0.40 -30.12
CA LEU A 62 3.25 0.55 -29.18
C LEU A 62 3.96 -0.16 -28.01
N LEU A 63 3.39 -1.24 -27.49
CA LEU A 63 3.98 -2.03 -26.42
C LEU A 63 5.28 -2.72 -26.86
N SER A 64 5.42 -3.06 -28.15
CA SER A 64 6.69 -3.56 -28.70
C SER A 64 7.81 -2.51 -28.76
N LEU A 65 7.47 -1.22 -28.65
CA LEU A 65 8.42 -0.11 -28.68
C LEU A 65 8.93 0.29 -27.29
N ILE A 66 8.36 -0.29 -26.24
CA ILE A 66 8.69 0.02 -24.85
C ILE A 66 8.98 -1.26 -24.05
N THR A 67 9.75 -1.10 -22.98
CA THR A 67 10.02 -2.19 -22.05
C THR A 67 8.88 -2.34 -21.05
N GLN A 68 8.78 -3.52 -20.44
CA GLN A 68 7.83 -3.77 -19.36
C GLN A 68 7.96 -2.75 -18.22
N LYS A 69 9.19 -2.39 -17.84
CA LYS A 69 9.46 -1.40 -16.78
C LYS A 69 8.96 0.00 -17.15
N GLU A 70 9.09 0.39 -18.42
CA GLU A 70 8.57 1.67 -18.90
C GLU A 70 7.03 1.68 -18.85
N PHE A 71 6.39 0.60 -19.28
CA PHE A 71 4.93 0.43 -19.14
C PHE A 71 4.48 0.50 -17.68
N GLU A 72 5.19 -0.17 -16.77
CA GLU A 72 4.92 -0.15 -15.34
C GLU A 72 4.99 1.25 -14.73
N ASN A 73 5.86 2.11 -15.24
CA ASN A 73 5.96 3.49 -14.79
C ASN A 73 4.87 4.40 -15.39
N LEU A 74 4.34 4.08 -16.57
CA LEU A 74 3.34 4.88 -17.28
C LEU A 74 1.91 4.62 -16.80
N VAL A 75 1.61 3.37 -16.44
CA VAL A 75 0.26 2.93 -16.10
C VAL A 75 0.08 2.88 -14.59
N SER A 76 -1.02 3.46 -14.10
CA SER A 76 -1.36 3.42 -12.68
C SER A 76 -1.40 1.97 -12.18
N ALA A 77 -0.96 1.73 -10.95
CA ALA A 77 -0.97 0.38 -10.38
C ALA A 77 -2.37 -0.28 -10.46
N LYS A 78 -3.44 0.51 -10.25
CA LYS A 78 -4.83 0.05 -10.38
C LYS A 78 -5.17 -0.43 -11.79
N ASN A 79 -4.76 0.30 -12.83
CA ASN A 79 -5.05 -0.08 -14.21
C ASN A 79 -4.18 -1.26 -14.66
N ARG A 80 -2.96 -1.41 -14.12
CA ARG A 80 -2.15 -2.62 -14.28
C ARG A 80 -2.83 -3.84 -13.68
N LEU A 81 -3.30 -3.74 -12.44
CA LEU A 81 -4.03 -4.82 -11.78
C LEU A 81 -5.30 -5.21 -12.55
N ARG A 82 -6.00 -4.24 -13.16
CA ARG A 82 -7.14 -4.52 -14.04
C ARG A 82 -6.74 -5.24 -15.33
N ALA A 83 -5.67 -4.80 -15.99
CA ALA A 83 -5.15 -5.45 -17.20
C ALA A 83 -4.62 -6.87 -16.95
N LEU A 84 -4.14 -7.15 -15.74
CA LEU A 84 -3.75 -8.48 -15.27
C LEU A 84 -4.93 -9.34 -14.79
N GLY A 85 -6.15 -8.79 -14.77
CA GLY A 85 -7.35 -9.51 -14.32
C GLY A 85 -7.50 -9.63 -12.80
N ILE A 86 -6.60 -9.04 -12.01
CA ILE A 86 -6.65 -9.04 -10.53
C ILE A 86 -7.76 -8.10 -10.03
N LEU A 87 -7.99 -7.00 -10.75
CA LEU A 87 -9.04 -6.04 -10.44
C LEU A 87 -10.13 -6.11 -11.53
N ARG A 88 -11.39 -6.24 -11.13
CA ARG A 88 -12.54 -6.24 -12.03
C ARG A 88 -12.90 -4.81 -12.47
N ASP A 89 -13.75 -4.70 -13.48
CA ASP A 89 -14.13 -3.39 -14.04
C ASP A 89 -14.91 -2.53 -13.04
N ASP A 90 -15.72 -3.17 -12.20
CA ASP A 90 -16.46 -2.56 -11.08
C ASP A 90 -15.57 -2.12 -9.90
N GLY A 91 -14.26 -2.41 -9.96
CA GLY A 91 -13.30 -2.06 -8.93
C GLY A 91 -13.17 -3.09 -7.81
N THR A 92 -13.92 -4.20 -7.86
CA THR A 92 -13.75 -5.31 -6.94
C THR A 92 -12.47 -6.08 -7.25
N VAL A 93 -11.87 -6.67 -6.22
CA VAL A 93 -10.69 -7.53 -6.36
C VAL A 93 -11.16 -8.95 -6.59
N ASP A 94 -10.51 -9.67 -7.49
CA ASP A 94 -10.71 -11.11 -7.55
C ASP A 94 -10.10 -11.77 -6.31
N TYR A 95 -10.97 -12.09 -5.34
CA TYR A 95 -10.55 -12.65 -4.06
C TYR A 95 -9.84 -14.00 -4.20
N GLY A 96 -10.16 -14.81 -5.22
CA GLY A 96 -9.49 -16.07 -5.48
C GLY A 96 -8.02 -15.84 -5.82
N LEU A 97 -7.77 -14.99 -6.82
CA LEU A 97 -6.40 -14.60 -7.21
C LEU A 97 -5.65 -13.91 -6.06
N ALA A 98 -6.31 -13.03 -5.32
CA ALA A 98 -5.68 -12.36 -4.18
C ALA A 98 -5.24 -13.36 -3.09
N LEU A 99 -6.07 -14.37 -2.78
CA LEU A 99 -5.73 -15.43 -1.83
C LEU A 99 -4.61 -16.32 -2.35
N GLU A 100 -4.58 -16.64 -3.64
CA GLU A 100 -3.48 -17.38 -4.26
C GLU A 100 -2.16 -16.62 -4.16
N VAL A 101 -2.14 -15.31 -4.42
CA VAL A 101 -0.95 -14.47 -4.24
C VAL A 101 -0.47 -14.50 -2.79
N LEU A 102 -1.38 -14.43 -1.81
CA LEU A 102 -1.03 -14.55 -0.39
C LEU A 102 -0.51 -15.96 -0.04
N ALA A 103 -1.06 -17.01 -0.64
CA ALA A 103 -0.60 -18.37 -0.45
C ALA A 103 0.82 -18.58 -1.00
N ILE A 104 1.15 -17.98 -2.15
CA ILE A 104 2.51 -17.95 -2.70
C ILE A 104 3.43 -17.17 -1.75
N ALA A 105 2.97 -16.01 -1.27
CA ALA A 105 3.74 -15.17 -0.35
C ALA A 105 4.12 -15.87 0.96
N ARG A 106 3.33 -16.87 1.40
CA ARG A 106 3.66 -17.67 2.58
C ARG A 106 5.02 -18.38 2.47
N ASN A 107 5.38 -18.81 1.27
CA ASN A 107 6.61 -19.56 1.00
C ASN A 107 7.77 -18.66 0.52
N ASP A 108 7.50 -17.38 0.27
CA ASP A 108 8.49 -16.37 -0.11
C ASP A 108 8.84 -15.50 1.11
N GLU A 109 10.07 -15.60 1.60
CA GLU A 109 10.49 -14.93 2.84
C GLU A 109 10.49 -13.40 2.71
N TYR A 110 10.75 -12.87 1.52
CA TYR A 110 10.72 -11.43 1.28
C TYR A 110 9.29 -10.91 1.31
N LEU A 111 8.39 -11.55 0.56
CA LEU A 111 7.00 -11.14 0.44
C LEU A 111 6.25 -11.33 1.76
N LYS A 112 6.53 -12.42 2.49
CA LYS A 112 6.06 -12.63 3.85
C LYS A 112 6.46 -11.47 4.78
N ASN A 113 7.73 -11.08 4.76
CA ASN A 113 8.22 -9.97 5.59
C ASN A 113 7.60 -8.62 5.18
N ALA A 114 7.40 -8.40 3.88
CA ALA A 114 6.73 -7.20 3.38
C ALA A 114 5.27 -7.12 3.86
N ILE A 115 4.53 -8.24 3.81
CA ILE A 115 3.15 -8.33 4.32
C ILE A 115 3.12 -8.05 5.82
N LEU A 116 3.99 -8.69 6.62
CA LEU A 116 4.01 -8.47 8.07
C LEU A 116 4.31 -7.01 8.44
N ARG A 117 5.24 -6.36 7.74
CA ARG A 117 5.53 -4.94 7.93
C ARG A 117 4.33 -4.07 7.57
N PHE A 118 3.73 -4.32 6.41
CA PHE A 118 2.53 -3.60 5.99
C PHE A 118 1.41 -3.73 7.03
N VAL A 119 1.11 -4.95 7.48
CA VAL A 119 0.03 -5.16 8.46
C VAL A 119 0.33 -4.52 9.82
N SER A 120 1.57 -4.62 10.29
CA SER A 120 1.96 -4.00 11.58
C SER A 120 1.99 -2.47 11.56
N GLN A 121 2.24 -1.86 10.39
CA GLN A 121 2.25 -0.40 10.22
C GLN A 121 0.84 0.14 10.01
N GLU A 122 0.06 -0.47 9.12
CA GLU A 122 -1.24 0.06 8.70
C GLU A 122 -2.41 -0.43 9.59
N PHE A 123 -2.32 -1.64 10.16
CA PHE A 123 -3.41 -2.28 10.90
C PHE A 123 -3.05 -2.60 12.35
N ARG A 124 -2.19 -1.79 12.97
CA ARG A 124 -1.71 -2.04 14.35
C ARG A 124 -2.84 -2.20 15.37
N GLU A 125 -3.83 -1.31 15.33
CA GLU A 125 -4.94 -1.34 16.30
C GLU A 125 -5.89 -2.50 16.05
N ASP A 126 -6.14 -2.86 14.78
CA ASP A 126 -6.93 -4.04 14.43
C ASP A 126 -6.21 -5.32 14.86
N LEU A 127 -4.89 -5.41 14.67
CA LEU A 127 -4.08 -6.50 15.19
C LEU A 127 -4.17 -6.62 16.71
N LYS A 128 -4.09 -5.51 17.46
CA LYS A 128 -4.23 -5.54 18.93
C LYS A 128 -5.61 -6.08 19.34
N LYS A 129 -6.68 -5.61 18.69
CA LYS A 129 -8.05 -6.09 18.94
C LYS A 129 -8.19 -7.57 18.65
N MET A 130 -7.69 -8.04 17.49
CA MET A 130 -7.75 -9.45 17.10
C MET A 130 -6.94 -10.35 18.03
N LEU A 131 -5.79 -9.88 18.51
CA LEU A 131 -4.94 -10.61 19.44
C LEU A 131 -5.44 -10.55 20.89
N GLY A 132 -6.59 -9.90 21.14
CA GLY A 132 -7.13 -9.73 22.49
C GLY A 132 -6.26 -8.85 23.38
N VAL A 133 -5.32 -8.08 22.82
CA VAL A 133 -4.50 -7.10 23.54
C VAL A 133 -5.38 -5.86 23.80
N ASN A 134 -6.41 -6.07 24.59
CA ASN A 134 -7.05 -4.99 25.32
C ASN A 134 -6.08 -4.60 26.43
N PHE A 135 -5.96 -3.31 26.73
CA PHE A 135 -5.21 -2.85 27.92
C PHE A 135 -5.75 -3.48 29.23
N ALA A 136 -6.90 -4.15 29.16
CA ALA A 136 -7.48 -5.00 30.20
C ALA A 136 -6.56 -6.12 30.73
N ASP A 137 -5.46 -6.47 30.05
CA ASP A 137 -4.47 -7.43 30.59
C ASP A 137 -3.27 -6.76 31.27
N VAL A 138 -3.18 -5.41 31.24
CA VAL A 138 -2.11 -4.67 31.92
C VAL A 138 -2.47 -4.52 33.40
N VAL A 139 -1.86 -5.35 34.24
CA VAL A 139 -1.99 -5.25 35.70
C VAL A 139 -1.12 -4.10 36.21
N LEU A 140 -1.77 -3.12 36.85
CA LEU A 140 -1.12 -2.00 37.50
C LEU A 140 -0.33 -2.48 38.72
N ARG A 141 0.98 -2.24 38.72
CA ARG A 141 1.89 -2.57 39.82
C ARG A 141 2.78 -1.39 40.14
N TRP A 142 2.99 -1.12 41.43
CA TRP A 142 3.99 -0.16 41.88
C TRP A 142 5.35 -0.82 41.97
N ASP A 143 6.19 -0.61 40.96
CA ASP A 143 7.59 -1.03 40.95
C ASP A 143 8.56 0.16 41.05
N GLU A 144 9.84 -0.16 41.21
CA GLU A 144 10.91 0.86 41.28
C GLU A 144 11.02 1.65 39.97
N CYS A 145 10.74 1.02 38.83
CA CYS A 145 10.76 1.67 37.52
C CYS A 145 9.71 2.80 37.42
N PHE A 146 8.51 2.58 37.97
CA PHE A 146 7.46 3.59 38.03
C PHE A 146 7.83 4.75 38.95
N GLU A 147 8.50 4.46 40.06
CA GLU A 147 9.02 5.46 40.97
C GLU A 147 10.11 6.34 40.31
N THR A 148 11.07 5.71 39.62
CA THR A 148 12.08 6.41 38.81
C THR A 148 11.43 7.25 37.72
N PHE A 149 10.38 6.76 37.07
CA PHE A 149 9.65 7.52 36.06
C PHE A 149 9.03 8.81 36.63
N LEU A 150 8.34 8.72 37.79
CA LEU A 150 7.71 9.88 38.44
C LEU A 150 8.73 10.94 38.86
N ARG A 151 9.93 10.52 39.28
CA ARG A 151 11.00 11.38 39.77
C ARG A 151 11.77 12.04 38.63
N GLU A 152 12.13 11.29 37.59
CA GLU A 152 13.16 11.71 36.64
C GLU A 152 12.64 11.91 35.22
N ARG A 153 11.69 11.08 34.78
CA ARG A 153 11.27 11.02 33.35
C ARG A 153 9.96 11.73 33.05
N LYS A 154 9.14 12.01 34.08
CA LYS A 154 7.86 12.71 33.91
C LYS A 154 8.08 14.12 33.33
N LYS A 155 7.47 14.42 32.19
CA LYS A 155 7.65 15.69 31.46
C LYS A 155 7.17 16.94 32.21
N ARG A 156 6.13 16.83 33.03
CA ARG A 156 5.57 17.94 33.84
C ARG A 156 5.24 17.45 35.26
N ARG A 157 5.46 18.29 36.27
CA ARG A 157 5.20 17.98 37.70
C ARG A 157 5.90 16.69 38.18
N ARG A 158 7.23 16.67 38.05
CA ARG A 158 8.07 15.60 38.62
C ARG A 158 7.91 15.56 40.12
N VAL A 159 7.87 14.36 40.69
CA VAL A 159 7.66 14.16 42.12
C VAL A 159 9.03 13.88 42.73
N VAL A 160 9.78 14.93 43.05
CA VAL A 160 11.17 14.79 43.54
C VAL A 160 11.21 14.52 45.05
N ASP A 161 10.23 15.05 45.79
CA ASP A 161 10.12 14.90 47.24
C ASP A 161 9.74 13.46 47.64
N LEU A 162 10.55 12.85 48.50
CA LEU A 162 10.39 11.48 48.97
C LEU A 162 9.08 11.28 49.76
N LYS A 163 8.62 12.29 50.50
CA LYS A 163 7.34 12.18 51.23
C LYS A 163 6.16 12.12 50.27
N THR A 164 6.20 12.92 49.20
CA THR A 164 5.18 12.92 48.16
C THR A 164 5.19 11.60 47.36
N VAL A 165 6.38 11.04 47.08
CA VAL A 165 6.50 9.71 46.46
C VAL A 165 5.87 8.63 47.36
N ALA A 166 6.19 8.64 48.67
CA ALA A 166 5.60 7.70 49.62
C ALA A 166 4.07 7.85 49.73
N TYR A 167 3.56 9.08 49.69
CA TYR A 167 2.13 9.34 49.65
C TYR A 167 1.46 8.75 48.39
N TYR A 168 2.02 8.98 47.21
CA TYR A 168 1.50 8.41 45.96
C TYR A 168 1.61 6.88 45.91
N ARG A 169 2.69 6.32 46.43
CA ARG A 169 2.85 4.86 46.57
C ARG A 169 1.73 4.27 47.40
N ASN A 170 1.43 4.87 48.54
CA ASN A 170 0.34 4.41 49.41
C ASN A 170 -1.03 4.58 48.75
N LEU A 171 -1.26 5.70 48.05
CA LEU A 171 -2.50 5.93 47.32
C LEU A 171 -2.71 4.91 46.20
N PHE A 172 -1.67 4.65 45.40
CA PHE A 172 -1.67 3.67 44.32
C PHE A 172 -1.89 2.26 44.86
N LYS A 173 -1.17 1.87 45.91
CA LYS A 173 -1.35 0.56 46.57
C LYS A 173 -2.77 0.32 47.06
N ARG A 174 -3.44 1.37 47.55
CA ARG A 174 -4.82 1.28 48.05
C ARG A 174 -5.87 1.23 46.94
N ARG A 175 -5.60 1.84 45.78
CA ARG A 175 -6.64 2.13 44.78
C ARG A 175 -6.43 1.46 43.42
N LEU A 176 -5.20 1.10 43.07
CA LEU A 176 -4.81 0.71 41.72
C LEU A 176 -3.98 -0.58 41.66
N GLU A 177 -3.22 -0.92 42.70
CA GLU A 177 -2.39 -2.14 42.72
C GLU A 177 -3.22 -3.39 42.46
N GLY A 178 -2.75 -4.23 41.52
CA GLY A 178 -3.41 -5.46 41.12
C GLY A 178 -4.65 -5.27 40.24
N ARG A 179 -5.08 -4.03 39.99
CA ARG A 179 -6.17 -3.74 39.05
C ARG A 179 -5.66 -3.77 37.61
N THR A 180 -6.52 -4.19 36.71
CA THR A 180 -6.26 -4.13 35.27
C THR A 180 -6.64 -2.77 34.71
N LEU A 181 -5.88 -2.28 33.74
CA LEU A 181 -6.18 -1.03 33.04
C LEU A 181 -7.36 -1.25 32.08
N GLY A 182 -8.57 -1.36 32.62
CA GLY A 182 -9.81 -1.45 31.84
C GLY A 182 -10.27 -0.09 31.31
N GLU A 183 -11.30 -0.11 30.46
CA GLU A 183 -11.91 1.08 29.85
C GLU A 183 -12.43 2.11 30.89
N GLU A 184 -12.73 1.68 32.12
CA GLU A 184 -13.19 2.57 33.20
C GLU A 184 -12.10 3.52 33.76
N LEU A 185 -10.82 3.26 33.46
CA LEU A 185 -9.67 4.04 33.95
C LEU A 185 -9.03 4.94 32.88
N VAL A 186 -9.52 4.89 31.64
CA VAL A 186 -9.05 5.69 30.48
C VAL A 186 -10.01 6.84 30.20
#